data_AF-A0A2K8UDE3-F1
#
_entry.id   AF-A0A2K8UDE3-F1
#
_cell.length_a   1.000
_cell.length_b   1.000
_cell.length_c   1.000
_cell.angle_alpha   90.00
_cell.angle_beta   90.00
_cell.angle_gamma   90.00
#
_symmetry.space_group_name_H-M   'P 1'
#
loop_
_entity.id
_entity.type
_entity.pdbx_description
1 polymer ?
#
loop_
_entity_poly.entity_id
_entity_poly.type
_entity_poly.pdbx_seq_one_letter_code
_entity_poly.pdbx_strand_id
1 'polypeptide(L)'
;MTANPGAYGFTDTTHSCLYSGAWSPTDTTCTGYLYFDNVHPTTAAHRLLAAQFAAAAPAPETYALILRGLAVIGGSMGRGRRHYGQP
;
A
#
# COMPACT_ATOMS: atom_id res chain seq x y z
N MET A 1 3.51 12.58 -10.12
CA MET A 1 2.16 13.17 -10.13
C MET A 1 2.19 14.61 -10.66
N THR A 2 2.99 15.52 -10.09
CA THR A 2 3.07 16.93 -10.56
C THR A 2 3.69 17.11 -11.96
N ALA A 3 4.65 16.27 -12.36
CA ALA A 3 5.29 16.36 -13.68
C ALA A 3 4.41 15.88 -14.85
N ASN A 4 3.41 15.04 -14.57
CA ASN A 4 2.44 14.58 -15.57
C ASN A 4 1.10 14.29 -14.86
N PRO A 5 0.35 15.33 -14.48
CA PRO A 5 -0.83 15.17 -13.62
C PRO A 5 -1.98 14.46 -14.32
N GLY A 6 -2.15 14.69 -15.63
CA GLY A 6 -3.19 14.04 -16.43
C GLY A 6 -3.05 12.51 -16.48
N ALA A 7 -1.82 11.97 -16.46
CA ALA A 7 -1.59 10.52 -16.39
C ALA A 7 -2.12 9.88 -15.10
N TYR A 8 -2.40 10.68 -14.07
CA TYR A 8 -2.90 10.24 -12.77
C TYR A 8 -4.32 10.75 -12.47
N GLY A 9 -4.98 11.39 -13.45
CA GLY A 9 -6.33 11.94 -13.28
C GLY A 9 -6.40 13.24 -12.49
N PHE A 10 -5.30 13.99 -12.37
CA PHE A 10 -5.29 15.33 -11.77
C PHE A 10 -5.30 16.42 -12.83
N THR A 11 -6.11 17.45 -12.60
CA THR A 11 -6.21 18.67 -13.41
C THR A 11 -5.67 19.88 -12.66
N ASP A 12 -5.63 19.84 -11.32
CA ASP A 12 -5.02 20.87 -10.49
C ASP A 12 -4.05 20.25 -9.47
N THR A 13 -2.79 20.67 -9.55
CA THR A 13 -1.73 20.25 -8.61
C THR A 13 -1.09 21.39 -7.86
N THR A 14 -1.74 22.55 -7.82
CA THR A 14 -1.19 23.77 -7.25
C THR A 14 -2.10 24.37 -6.20
N HIS A 15 -3.42 24.31 -6.41
CA HIS A 15 -4.39 24.88 -5.49
C HIS A 15 -4.97 23.83 -4.54
N SER A 16 -5.39 24.33 -3.38
CA SER A 16 -6.14 23.58 -2.37
C SER A 16 -7.58 23.39 -2.83
N CYS A 17 -8.10 22.15 -2.81
CA CYS A 17 -9.52 21.91 -3.02
C CYS A 17 -10.40 22.65 -2.00
N LEU A 18 -10.00 22.63 -0.73
CA LEU A 18 -10.75 23.18 0.39
C LEU A 18 -10.89 24.71 0.30
N TYR A 19 -9.87 25.40 -0.21
CA TYR A 19 -9.82 26.87 -0.25
C TYR A 19 -10.08 27.46 -1.63
N SER A 20 -10.15 26.65 -2.70
CA SER A 20 -10.44 27.11 -4.08
C SER A 20 -11.92 27.06 -4.46
N GLY A 21 -12.79 26.62 -3.55
CA GLY A 21 -14.23 26.49 -3.81
C GLY A 21 -14.64 25.18 -4.48
N ALA A 22 -13.69 24.25 -4.70
CA ALA A 22 -13.98 22.90 -5.18
C ALA A 22 -14.55 21.98 -4.08
N TRP A 23 -14.43 22.37 -2.82
CA TRP A 23 -15.05 21.70 -1.69
C TRP A 23 -16.29 22.44 -1.20
N SER A 24 -17.38 21.70 -0.95
CA SER A 24 -18.60 22.22 -0.34
C SER A 24 -19.34 21.13 0.45
N PRO A 25 -20.33 21.50 1.29
CA PRO A 25 -21.16 20.52 1.99
C PRO A 25 -21.92 19.55 1.05
N THR A 26 -22.13 19.93 -0.20
CA THR A 26 -22.83 19.11 -1.21
C THR A 26 -21.88 18.40 -2.17
N ASP A 27 -20.59 18.76 -2.18
CA ASP A 27 -19.55 18.08 -2.97
C ASP A 27 -18.21 18.14 -2.22
N THR A 28 -17.84 17.00 -1.63
CA THR A 28 -16.60 16.84 -0.86
C THR A 28 -15.55 16.03 -1.63
N THR A 29 -15.80 15.75 -2.92
CA THR A 29 -15.01 14.77 -3.68
C THR A 29 -13.65 15.28 -4.11
N CYS A 30 -13.49 16.61 -4.23
CA CYS A 30 -12.25 17.24 -4.70
C CYS A 30 -11.75 16.66 -6.04
N THR A 31 -12.68 16.35 -6.94
CA THR A 31 -12.37 15.66 -8.20
C THR A 31 -11.36 16.46 -9.01
N GLY A 32 -10.26 15.82 -9.41
CA GLY A 32 -9.19 16.44 -10.21
C GLY A 32 -8.11 17.19 -9.39
N TYR A 33 -8.27 17.33 -8.08
CA TYR A 33 -7.29 18.02 -7.22
C TYR A 33 -6.30 17.05 -6.59
N LEU A 34 -5.02 17.41 -6.63
CA LEU A 34 -3.96 16.67 -5.93
C LEU A 34 -3.91 17.01 -4.43
N TYR A 35 -4.19 18.25 -4.06
CA TYR A 35 -4.17 18.73 -2.68
C TYR A 35 -5.58 18.98 -2.12
N PHE A 36 -5.84 18.46 -0.93
CA PHE A 36 -7.07 18.72 -0.19
C PHE A 36 -7.03 20.12 0.45
N ASP A 37 -5.96 20.41 1.19
CA ASP A 37 -5.65 21.75 1.71
C ASP A 37 -4.33 22.26 1.13
N ASN A 38 -3.57 23.09 1.86
CA ASN A 38 -2.31 23.64 1.35
C ASN A 38 -1.15 22.64 1.32
N VAL A 39 -1.24 21.51 2.03
CA VAL A 39 -0.13 20.55 2.15
C VAL A 39 -0.58 19.09 2.12
N HIS A 40 -1.82 18.79 2.54
CA HIS A 40 -2.32 17.42 2.60
C HIS A 40 -2.83 16.97 1.22
N PRO A 41 -2.46 15.77 0.74
CA PRO A 41 -2.99 15.21 -0.49
C PRO A 41 -4.48 14.86 -0.37
N THR A 42 -5.20 14.84 -1.50
CA THR A 42 -6.55 14.28 -1.55
C THR A 42 -6.55 12.76 -1.39
N THR A 43 -7.71 12.17 -1.10
CA THR A 43 -7.88 10.70 -1.07
C THR A 43 -7.43 10.04 -2.37
N ALA A 44 -7.67 10.68 -3.52
CA ALA A 44 -7.20 10.18 -4.82
C ALA A 44 -5.68 10.10 -4.89
N ALA A 45 -4.98 11.14 -4.44
CA ALA A 45 -3.52 11.15 -4.36
C ALA A 45 -2.99 10.11 -3.35
N HIS A 46 -3.62 9.98 -2.19
CA HIS A 46 -3.27 8.96 -1.20
C HIS A 46 -3.40 7.53 -1.75
N ARG A 47 -4.44 7.21 -2.53
CA ARG A 47 -4.59 5.88 -3.14
C ARG A 47 -3.45 5.55 -4.09
N LEU A 48 -2.99 6.52 -4.88
CA LEU A 48 -1.86 6.33 -5.79
C LEU A 48 -0.57 6.11 -5.01
N LEU A 49 -0.30 6.94 -3.99
CA LEU A 49 0.87 6.76 -3.13
C LEU A 49 0.85 5.39 -2.44
N ALA A 50 -0.30 4.98 -1.91
CA ALA A 50 -0.46 3.68 -1.27
C ALA A 50 -0.16 2.52 -2.23
N ALA A 51 -0.62 2.60 -3.48
CA ALA A 51 -0.30 1.59 -4.50
C ALA A 51 1.21 1.52 -4.79
N GLN A 52 1.88 2.67 -4.88
CA GLN A 52 3.33 2.72 -5.08
C GLN A 52 4.10 2.15 -3.89
N PHE A 53 3.69 2.48 -2.66
CA PHE A 53 4.33 1.92 -1.47
C PHE A 53 4.09 0.41 -1.34
N ALA A 54 2.88 -0.07 -1.64
CA ALA A 54 2.58 -1.50 -1.65
C ALA A 54 3.43 -2.26 -2.68
N ALA A 55 3.68 -1.67 -3.84
CA ALA A 55 4.56 -2.24 -4.85
C ALA A 55 6.06 -2.18 -4.45
N ALA A 56 6.48 -1.11 -3.77
CA ALA A 56 7.87 -0.88 -3.39
C ALA A 56 8.29 -1.64 -2.11
N ALA A 57 7.33 -2.07 -1.29
CA ALA A 57 7.56 -2.89 -0.11
C ALA A 57 6.93 -4.28 -0.28
N PRO A 58 7.58 -5.19 -1.05
CA PRO A 58 7.20 -6.59 -1.08
C PRO A 58 7.15 -7.17 0.33
N ALA A 59 6.31 -8.20 0.53
CA ALA A 59 6.13 -8.84 1.83
C ALA A 59 7.49 -9.09 2.52
N PRO A 60 7.67 -8.69 3.78
CA PRO A 60 8.96 -8.78 4.45
C PRO A 60 9.50 -10.20 4.39
N GLU A 61 10.81 -10.35 4.12
CA GLU A 61 11.49 -11.66 4.06
C GLU A 61 11.25 -12.51 5.32
N THR A 62 10.81 -11.87 6.42
CA THR A 62 10.26 -12.51 7.62
C THR A 62 9.30 -13.65 7.30
N TYR A 63 8.40 -13.53 6.33
CA TYR A 63 7.50 -14.63 5.98
C TYR A 63 8.25 -15.81 5.35
N ALA A 64 9.24 -15.55 4.50
CA ALA A 64 10.09 -16.60 3.93
C ALA A 64 10.92 -17.28 5.02
N LEU A 65 11.44 -16.51 5.99
CA LEU A 65 12.18 -17.05 7.14
C LEU A 65 11.28 -17.87 8.07
N ILE A 66 10.06 -17.42 8.36
CA ILE A 66 9.06 -18.15 9.15
C ILE A 66 8.72 -19.46 8.44
N LEU A 67 8.38 -19.43 7.15
CA LEU A 67 8.04 -20.63 6.39
C LEU A 67 9.21 -21.62 6.33
N ARG A 68 10.44 -21.13 6.11
CA ARG A 68 11.65 -21.97 6.16
C ARG A 68 11.87 -22.58 7.54
N GLY A 69 11.75 -21.79 8.60
CA GLY A 69 11.88 -22.28 9.98
C GLY A 69 10.86 -23.37 10.31
N LEU A 70 9.59 -23.15 9.95
CA LEU A 70 8.53 -24.14 10.12
C LEU A 70 8.77 -25.41 9.30
N ALA A 71 9.27 -25.29 8.06
CA ALA A 71 9.62 -26.44 7.23
C ALA A 71 10.76 -27.27 7.85
N VAL A 72 11.79 -26.61 8.40
CA VAL A 72 12.90 -27.28 9.11
C VAL A 72 12.40 -28.00 10.36
N ILE A 73 11.58 -27.35 11.19
CA ILE A 73 11.02 -27.95 12.42
C ILE A 73 10.06 -29.10 12.08
N GLY A 74 9.17 -28.94 11.10
CA GLY A 74 8.26 -29.99 10.65
C GLY A 74 9.00 -31.21 10.08
N GLY A 75 10.04 -30.97 9.27
CA GLY A 75 10.87 -32.03 8.70
C GLY A 75 11.67 -32.82 9.74
N SER A 76 12.18 -32.17 10.78
CA SER A 76 12.91 -32.83 11.86
C SER A 76 11.99 -33.69 12.73
N MET A 77 10.79 -33.20 13.06
CA MET A 77 9.77 -34.00 13.78
C MET A 77 9.30 -35.22 12.98
N GLY A 78 9.15 -35.08 11.65
CA GLY A 78 8.77 -36.18 10.76
C GLY A 78 9.82 -37.28 10.65
N ARG A 79 11.12 -36.95 10.75
CA ARG A 79 12.21 -37.96 10.78
C ARG A 79 12.31 -38.69 12.12
N GLY A 80 12.11 -37.99 13.24
CA GLY A 80 12.14 -38.62 14.58
C GLY A 80 11.04 -39.66 14.78
N ARG A 81 9.83 -39.40 14.25
CA ARG A 81 8.69 -40.34 14.33
C ARG A 81 8.88 -41.61 13.49
N ARG A 82 9.67 -41.55 12.42
CA ARG A 82 9.99 -42.71 11.57
C ARG A 82 11.04 -43.61 12.21
N HIS A 83 11.95 -43.05 13.00
CA HIS A 83 12.98 -43.81 13.70
C HIS A 83 12.45 -44.60 14.93
N TYR A 84 11.40 -44.11 15.60
CA TYR A 84 10.84 -44.76 16.79
C TYR A 84 9.76 -45.83 16.50
N GLY A 85 9.48 -46.09 15.21
CA GLY A 85 8.42 -46.99 14.75
C GLY A 85 8.90 -48.22 13.98
N GLN A 86 10.18 -48.57 14.06
CA GLN A 86 10.71 -49.82 13.49
C GLN A 86 10.90 -50.86 14.63
N PRO A 87 10.31 -52.06 14.53
CA PRO A 87 10.58 -53.17 15.45
C PRO A 87 12.01 -53.71 15.32
#